data_AF-A0A1J5SF78-F1
#
_entry.id   AF-A0A1J5SF78-F1
#
_cell.length_a   1.000
_cell.length_b   1.000
_cell.length_c   1.000
_cell.angle_alpha   90.00
_cell.angle_beta   90.00
_cell.angle_gamma   90.00
#
_symmetry.space_group_name_H-M   'P 1'
#
loop_
_entity.id
_entity.type
_entity.pdbx_description
1 polymer ?
#
loop_
_entity_poly.entity_id
_entity_poly.type
_entity_poly.pdbx_seq_one_letter_code
_entity_poly.pdbx_strand_id
1 'polypeptide(L)' 'MRTSTSARVQKHRAALRESGLRPVQIWVPDTRRAGFAEECRRQSRLLQGDAHERETAEWLEAAADREGWQ' A
#
# COMPACT_ATOMS: atom_id res chain seq x y z
N MET A 1 8.40 -5.75 -31.87
CA MET A 1 9.16 -4.77 -31.07
C MET A 1 8.72 -4.89 -29.62
N ARG A 2 9.66 -4.94 -28.66
CA ARG A 2 9.30 -5.06 -27.24
C ARG A 2 8.70 -3.73 -26.76
N THR A 3 7.48 -3.75 -26.22
CA THR A 3 6.84 -2.54 -25.69
C THR A 3 7.70 -1.98 -24.55
N SER A 4 8.03 -0.69 -24.62
CA SER A 4 8.82 -0.06 -23.57
C SER A 4 8.08 -0.10 -22.23
N THR A 5 8.85 -0.06 -21.13
CA THR A 5 8.29 0.04 -19.78
C THR A 5 7.35 1.25 -19.65
N SER A 6 7.69 2.38 -20.28
CA SER A 6 6.85 3.58 -20.28
C SER A 6 5.48 3.35 -20.94
N ALA A 7 5.45 2.71 -22.10
CA ALA A 7 4.21 2.41 -22.81
C ALA A 7 3.34 1.41 -22.03
N ARG A 8 3.95 0.42 -21.35
CA ARG A 8 3.24 -0.50 -20.46
C ARG A 8 2.62 0.20 -19.26
N VAL A 9 3.38 1.08 -18.59
CA VAL A 9 2.89 1.86 -17.44
C VAL A 9 1.76 2.80 -17.88
N GLN A 10 1.88 3.44 -19.04
CA GLN A 10 0.83 4.32 -19.57
C GLN A 10 -0.47 3.56 -19.84
N LYS A 11 -0.40 2.41 -20.53
CA LYS A 11 -1.57 1.56 -20.79
C LYS A 11 -2.25 1.12 -19.50
N HIS A 12 -1.47 0.68 -18.51
CA HIS A 12 -2.01 0.26 -17.21
C HIS A 12 -2.72 1.40 -16.46
N ARG A 13 -2.10 2.58 -16.42
CA ARG A 13 -2.73 3.76 -15.80
C ARG A 13 -3.97 4.24 -16.55
N ALA A 14 -4.07 4.02 -17.86
CA ALA A 14 -5.27 4.35 -18.63
C ALA A 14 -6.45 3.44 -18.20
N ALA A 15 -6.22 2.12 -18.16
CA ALA A 15 -7.23 1.16 -17.72
C ALA A 15 -7.72 1.42 -16.28
N LEU A 16 -6.81 1.77 -15.35
CA LEU A 16 -7.21 2.14 -13.97
C LEU A 16 -8.06 3.42 -13.93
N ARG A 17 -7.82 4.39 -14.82
CA ARG A 17 -8.67 5.60 -14.90
C ARG A 17 -10.04 5.29 -15.46
N GLU A 18 -10.13 4.42 -16.45
CA GLU A 18 -11.39 3.93 -17.02
C GLU A 18 -12.22 3.17 -15.97
N SER A 19 -11.57 2.45 -15.04
CA SER A 19 -12.24 1.83 -13.90
C SER A 19 -12.56 2.78 -12.73
N GLY A 20 -12.44 4.09 -12.94
CA GLY A 20 -12.77 5.12 -11.95
C GLY A 20 -11.70 5.40 -10.88
N LEU A 21 -10.49 4.84 -11.01
CA LEU A 21 -9.42 5.04 -10.03
C LEU A 21 -8.55 6.25 -10.38
N ARG A 22 -8.13 7.00 -9.35
CA ARG A 22 -7.21 8.13 -9.48
C ARG A 22 -5.81 7.75 -8.98
N PRO A 23 -4.74 7.96 -9.77
CA PRO A 23 -3.38 7.75 -9.28
C PRO A 23 -3.03 8.79 -8.21
N VAL A 24 -2.44 8.33 -7.10
CA VAL A 24 -1.86 9.19 -6.07
C VAL A 24 -0.34 8.94 -6.03
N GLN A 25 0.44 10.01 -6.12
CA GLN A 25 1.89 9.93 -5.94
C GLN A 25 2.22 10.47 -4.54
N ILE A 26 2.76 9.60 -3.71
CA ILE A 26 3.26 9.95 -2.38
C ILE A 26 4.75 9.66 -2.30
N TRP A 27 5.46 10.50 -1.56
CA TRP A 27 6.85 10.24 -1.19
C TRP A 27 6.86 9.45 0.11
N VAL A 28 7.49 8.28 0.09
CA VAL A 28 7.65 7.42 1.26
C VAL A 28 9.13 7.36 1.66
N PRO A 29 9.45 7.08 2.92
CA PRO A 29 10.85 6.88 3.32
C PRO A 29 11.51 5.76 2.50
N ASP A 30 12.75 5.99 2.05
CA ASP A 30 13.54 4.95 1.37
C ASP A 30 13.79 3.77 2.31
N THR A 31 13.23 2.61 1.95
CA THR A 31 13.27 1.37 2.73
C THR A 31 14.64 0.71 2.74
N ARG A 32 15.57 1.16 1.88
CA ARG A 32 16.95 0.66 1.80
C ARG A 32 17.90 1.40 2.72
N ARG A 33 17.48 2.50 3.36
CA ARG A 33 18.35 3.22 4.29
C ARG A 33 18.67 2.33 5.49
N ALA A 34 19.90 2.41 5.97
CA ALA A 34 20.24 1.85 7.29
C ALA A 34 19.32 2.48 8.36
N GLY A 35 18.79 1.66 9.26
CA GLY A 35 17.87 2.15 10.31
C GLY A 35 16.38 2.11 9.94
N PHE A 36 16.01 1.80 8.69
CA PHE A 36 14.59 1.75 8.31
C PHE A 36 13.80 0.73 9.13
N ALA A 37 14.36 -0.48 9.28
CA ALA A 37 13.71 -1.54 10.06
C ALA A 37 13.59 -1.18 11.55
N GLU A 38 14.59 -0.50 12.11
CA GLU A 38 14.57 0.01 13.48
C GLU A 38 13.46 1.05 13.66
N GLU A 39 13.33 1.97 12.71
CA GLU A 39 12.29 3.00 12.74
C GLU A 39 10.89 2.39 12.60
N CYS A 40 10.70 1.41 11.72
CA CYS A 40 9.46 0.65 11.64
C CYS A 40 9.12 0.00 12.99
N ARG A 41 10.08 -0.70 13.61
CA ARG A 41 9.88 -1.32 14.94
C ARG A 41 9.52 -0.28 16.00
N ARG A 42 10.18 0.89 15.99
CA ARG A 42 9.91 1.98 16.93
C ARG A 42 8.50 2.51 16.75
N GLN A 43 8.08 2.80 15.51
CA GLN A 43 6.74 3.31 15.21
C GLN A 43 5.63 2.29 15.52
N SER A 44 5.81 1.02 15.17
CA SER A 44 4.84 -0.02 15.51
C SER A 44 4.64 -0.15 17.03
N ARG A 45 5.71 0.01 17.82
CA ARG A 45 5.59 0.00 19.29
C ARG A 45 4.82 1.21 19.83
N LEU A 46 4.93 2.37 19.18
CA LEU A 46 4.19 3.56 19.59
C LEU A 46 2.68 3.43 19.40
N LEU A 47 2.25 2.59 18.45
CA LEU A 47 0.83 2.32 18.20
C LEU A 47 0.26 1.23 19.11
N GLN A 48 1.06 0.62 20.00
CA GLN A 48 0.56 -0.42 20.90
C GLN A 48 -0.49 0.14 21.86
N GLY A 49 -1.70 -0.41 21.79
CA GLY A 49 -2.83 0.03 22.61
C GLY A 49 -3.52 1.30 22.09
N ASP A 50 -3.13 1.80 20.92
CA ASP A 50 -3.82 2.90 20.26
C ASP A 50 -5.23 2.47 19.81
N ALA A 51 -6.22 3.31 20.11
CA ALA A 51 -7.62 3.00 19.81
C ALA A 51 -7.88 2.98 18.30
N HIS A 52 -7.21 3.83 17.53
CA HIS A 52 -7.35 3.89 16.08
C HIS A 52 -6.66 2.70 15.40
N GLU A 53 -5.55 2.20 15.94
CA GLU A 53 -4.93 0.97 15.47
C GLU A 53 -5.91 -0.21 15.57
N ARG A 54 -6.58 -0.35 16.73
CA ARG A 54 -7.60 -1.39 16.92
C ARG A 54 -8.79 -1.23 15.99
N GLU A 55 -9.36 -0.02 15.92
CA GLU A 55 -10.49 0.29 15.03
C GLU A 55 -10.15 -0.01 13.57
N THR A 56 -8.95 0.38 13.13
CA THR A 56 -8.47 0.15 11.76
C THR A 56 -8.30 -1.35 11.49
N ALA A 57 -7.72 -2.10 12.43
CA ALA A 57 -7.55 -3.54 12.29
C ALA A 57 -8.90 -4.28 12.21
N GLU A 58 -9.87 -3.92 13.06
CA GLU A 58 -11.23 -4.47 13.04
C GLU A 58 -11.95 -4.15 11.73
N TRP A 59 -11.83 -2.90 11.24
CA TRP A 59 -12.40 -2.50 9.96
C TRP A 59 -11.78 -3.25 8.78
N LEU A 60 -10.46 -3.40 8.75
CA LEU A 60 -9.74 -4.15 7.71
C LEU A 60 -10.16 -5.62 7.70
N GLU A 61 -10.29 -6.24 8.88
CA GLU A 61 -10.76 -7.62 9.02
C GLU A 61 -12.18 -7.79 8.45
N ALA A 62 -13.07 -6.84 8.74
CA ALA A 62 -14.45 -6.86 8.25
C ALA A 62 -14.56 -6.58 6.73
N ALA A 63 -13.66 -5.78 6.17
CA ALA A 63 -13.65 -5.43 4.74
C ALA A 63 -12.90 -6.45 3.87
N ALA A 64 -12.14 -7.36 4.46
CA ALA A 64 -11.33 -8.33 3.74
C ALA A 64 -12.20 -9.44 3.12
N ASP A 65 -12.29 -9.46 1.79
CA ASP A 65 -12.79 -10.63 1.06
C ASP A 65 -11.66 -11.66 0.92
N ARG A 66 -11.84 -12.80 1.60
CA ARG A 66 -10.90 -13.93 1.61
C ARG A 66 -11.45 -15.13 0.84
N GLU A 67 -12.56 -14.98 0.13
CA GLU A 67 -13.15 -16.08 -0.63
C GLU A 67 -12.15 -16.58 -1.70
N GLY A 68 -11.84 -17.88 -1.69
CA GLY A 68 -10.93 -18.50 -2.64
C GLY A 68 -9.43 -18.34 -2.35
N TRP A 69 -9.03 -17.77 -1.21
CA TRP A 69 -7.61 -17.72 -0.80
C TRP A 69 -7.23 -19.04 -0.13
N GLN A 70 -6.44 -19.87 -0.82
CA GLN A 70 -5.76 -21.07 -0.29
C GLN A 70 -4.25 -20.88 -0.28
#